data_AF-M0D9F8-F1
#
_entry.id   AF-M0D9F8-F1
#
_cell.length_a   1.000
_cell.length_b   1.000
_cell.length_c   1.000
_cell.angle_alpha   90.00
_cell.angle_beta   90.00
_cell.angle_gamma   90.00
#
_symmetry.space_group_name_H-M   'P 1'
#
loop_
_entity.id
_entity.type
_entity.pdbx_description
1 polymer ?
#
loop_
_entity_poly.entity_id
_entity_poly.type
_entity_poly.pdbx_seq_one_letter_code
_entity_poly.pdbx_strand_id
1 'polypeptide(L)'
;MSYLVFVVGMAVVVVSDPRAALLGDPLPLQAILLFPLVGALSSVATLVLAGLTWQRGVWRRRRGAQYVVVGIAGVAFALVLSYWNLLWYQL
;
A
#
# COMPACT_ATOMS: atom_id res chain seq x y z
N MET A 1 7.38 1.94 -4.10
CA MET A 1 7.23 3.37 -4.45
C MET A 1 5.84 3.89 -4.16
N SER A 2 4.76 3.19 -4.55
CA SER A 2 3.37 3.55 -4.24
C SER A 2 3.12 3.90 -2.76
N TYR A 3 3.59 3.07 -1.82
CA TYR A 3 3.47 3.35 -0.39
C TYR A 3 4.22 4.60 0.08
N LEU A 4 5.38 4.91 -0.53
CA LEU A 4 6.13 6.14 -0.21
C LEU A 4 5.42 7.37 -0.76
N VAL A 5 4.91 7.29 -1.99
CA VAL A 5 4.10 8.36 -2.60
C VAL A 5 2.86 8.65 -1.74
N PHE A 6 2.22 7.61 -1.21
CA PHE A 6 1.13 7.76 -0.25
C PHE A 6 1.56 8.51 1.02
N VAL A 7 2.64 8.07 1.68
CA VAL A 7 3.12 8.68 2.93
C VAL A 7 3.48 10.15 2.71
N VAL A 8 4.20 10.44 1.63
CA VAL A 8 4.60 11.82 1.28
C VAL A 8 3.38 12.67 0.93
N GLY A 9 2.45 12.14 0.11
CA GLY A 9 1.20 12.83 -0.24
C GLY A 9 0.35 13.15 0.99
N MET A 10 0.18 12.20 1.90
CA MET A 10 -0.52 12.41 3.17
C MET A 10 0.16 13.49 4.02
N ALA A 11 1.49 13.45 4.16
CA ALA A 11 2.21 14.47 4.91
C ALA A 11 2.00 15.87 4.31
N VAL A 12 2.03 16.00 2.97
CA VAL A 12 1.77 17.27 2.28
C VAL A 12 0.35 17.77 2.54
N VAL A 13 -0.67 16.92 2.43
CA VAL A 13 -2.06 17.32 2.71
C VAL A 13 -2.24 17.78 4.15
N VAL A 14 -1.69 17.02 5.12
CA VAL A 14 -1.80 17.36 6.54
C VAL A 14 -1.10 18.68 6.88
N VAL A 15 0.07 18.94 6.29
CA VAL A 15 0.82 20.19 6.52
C VAL A 15 0.17 21.38 5.82
N SER A 16 -0.41 21.17 4.63
CA SER A 16 -0.95 22.26 3.81
C SER A 16 -2.32 22.71 4.28
N ASP A 17 -3.20 21.77 4.65
CA ASP A 17 -4.52 22.07 5.18
C ASP A 17 -4.95 21.00 6.19
N PRO A 18 -4.58 21.17 7.48
CA PRO A 18 -4.91 20.22 8.52
C PRO A 18 -6.42 20.14 8.77
N ARG A 19 -7.17 21.20 8.42
CA ARG A 19 -8.64 21.19 8.49
C ARG A 19 -9.22 20.34 7.37
N ALA A 20 -8.72 20.44 6.13
CA ALA A 20 -9.15 19.55 5.04
C ALA A 20 -8.86 18.07 5.34
N ALA A 21 -7.74 17.77 6.00
CA ALA A 21 -7.39 16.41 6.45
C ALA A 21 -8.34 15.87 7.55
N LEU A 22 -8.82 16.74 8.46
CA LEU A 22 -9.70 16.39 9.58
C LEU A 22 -11.20 16.47 9.25
N LEU A 23 -11.60 17.39 8.38
CA LEU A 23 -12.98 17.64 7.96
C LEU A 23 -13.36 16.89 6.68
N GLY A 24 -12.40 16.21 6.05
CA GLY A 24 -12.65 15.27 4.96
C GLY A 24 -12.98 15.95 3.65
N ASP A 25 -12.11 16.84 3.17
CA ASP A 25 -12.21 17.35 1.81
C ASP A 25 -11.94 16.19 0.83
N PRO A 26 -12.96 15.71 0.08
CA PRO A 26 -12.97 14.36 -0.49
C PRO A 26 -11.91 14.15 -1.58
N LEU A 27 -11.66 15.15 -2.40
CA LEU A 27 -10.86 15.02 -3.63
C LEU A 27 -9.37 14.74 -3.40
N PRO A 28 -8.61 15.57 -2.65
CA PRO A 28 -7.18 15.35 -2.48
C PRO A 28 -6.91 14.07 -1.68
N LEU A 29 -7.74 13.77 -0.68
CA LEU A 29 -7.62 12.59 0.15
C LEU A 29 -7.88 11.30 -0.66
N GLN A 30 -8.96 11.25 -1.45
CA GLN A 30 -9.29 10.11 -2.31
C GLN A 30 -8.19 9.82 -3.33
N ALA A 31 -7.64 10.85 -3.97
CA ALA A 31 -6.57 10.68 -4.95
C ALA A 31 -5.31 10.04 -4.32
N ILE A 32 -4.97 10.42 -3.10
CA ILE A 32 -3.81 9.87 -2.38
C ILE A 32 -4.09 8.44 -1.91
N LEU A 33 -5.33 8.13 -1.52
CA LEU A 33 -5.75 6.79 -1.07
C LEU A 33 -5.79 5.73 -2.17
N LEU A 34 -5.73 6.12 -3.45
CA LEU A 34 -5.55 5.17 -4.56
C LEU A 34 -4.17 4.50 -4.54
N PHE A 35 -3.13 5.20 -4.07
CA PHE A 35 -1.76 4.68 -4.09
C PHE A 35 -1.54 3.46 -3.17
N PRO A 36 -2.08 3.41 -1.92
CA PRO A 36 -2.06 2.21 -1.12
C PRO A 36 -2.80 1.03 -1.75
N LEU A 37 -3.93 1.27 -2.43
CA LEU A 37 -4.69 0.21 -3.10
C LEU A 37 -3.88 -0.41 -4.24
N VAL A 38 -3.25 0.42 -5.08
CA VAL A 38 -2.32 -0.04 -6.12
C VAL A 38 -1.12 -0.78 -5.50
N GLY A 39 -0.59 -0.27 -4.38
CA GLY A 39 0.44 -0.93 -3.60
C GLY A 39 0.03 -2.32 -3.12
N ALA A 40 -1.18 -2.44 -2.58
CA ALA A 40 -1.72 -3.71 -2.07
C ALA A 40 -1.86 -4.73 -3.19
N LEU A 41 -2.47 -4.35 -4.32
CA LEU A 41 -2.61 -5.20 -5.49
C LEU A 41 -1.24 -5.66 -6.02
N SER A 42 -0.27 -4.75 -6.12
CA SER A 42 1.09 -5.09 -6.54
C SER A 42 1.79 -6.04 -5.56
N SER A 43 1.53 -5.90 -4.26
CA SER A 43 2.11 -6.75 -3.21
C SER A 43 1.52 -8.17 -3.25
N VAL A 44 0.21 -8.28 -3.45
CA VAL A 44 -0.47 -9.57 -3.67
C VAL A 44 0.06 -10.25 -4.93
N ALA A 45 0.14 -9.52 -6.05
CA ALA A 45 0.69 -10.05 -7.30
C ALA A 45 2.14 -10.52 -7.12
N THR A 46 2.95 -9.76 -6.39
CA THR A 46 4.34 -10.12 -6.06
C THR A 46 4.40 -11.40 -5.22
N LEU A 47 3.52 -11.57 -4.23
CA LEU A 47 3.44 -12.79 -3.43
C LEU A 47 3.05 -14.01 -4.27
N VAL A 48 2.06 -13.85 -5.15
CA VAL A 48 1.60 -14.92 -6.06
C VAL A 48 2.74 -15.34 -7.00
N LEU A 49 3.41 -14.38 -7.64
CA LEU A 49 4.52 -14.65 -8.54
C LEU A 49 5.75 -15.22 -7.81
N ALA A 50 6.05 -14.74 -6.61
CA ALA A 50 7.11 -15.28 -5.76
C ALA A 50 6.80 -16.73 -5.36
N GLY A 51 5.55 -17.05 -5.00
CA GLY A 51 5.11 -18.41 -4.70
C GLY A 51 5.23 -19.34 -5.91
N LEU A 52 4.78 -18.89 -7.08
CA LEU A 52 4.89 -19.64 -8.35
C LEU A 52 6.34 -19.93 -8.73
N THR A 53 7.23 -18.94 -8.61
CA THR A 53 8.66 -19.11 -8.94
C THR A 53 9.41 -19.97 -7.92
N TRP A 54 8.99 -19.94 -6.65
CA TRP A 54 9.50 -20.82 -5.61
C TRP A 54 9.13 -22.28 -5.85
N GLN A 55 7.87 -22.55 -6.22
CA GLN A 55 7.38 -23.88 -6.60
C GLN A 55 8.16 -24.45 -7.80
N ARG A 56 8.53 -23.59 -8.75
CA ARG A 56 9.31 -23.98 -9.94
C ARG A 56 10.81 -24.09 -9.70
N GLY A 57 11.31 -23.84 -8.49
CA GLY A 57 12.73 -23.97 -8.13
C GLY A 57 13.67 -22.99 -8.83
N VAL A 58 13.13 -21.92 -9.45
CA VAL A 58 13.89 -21.01 -10.33
C VAL A 58 14.80 -20.06 -9.54
N TRP A 59 14.50 -19.82 -8.25
CA TRP A 59 15.20 -18.82 -7.44
C TRP A 59 16.06 -19.39 -6.31
N ARG A 60 17.21 -18.75 -6.08
CA ARG A 60 17.98 -18.91 -4.84
C ARG A 60 17.12 -18.42 -3.67
N ARG A 61 16.88 -19.30 -2.69
CA ARG A 61 16.02 -19.08 -1.49
C ARG A 61 16.11 -17.67 -0.87
N ARG A 62 17.31 -17.07 -0.81
CA ARG A 62 17.50 -15.72 -0.23
C ARG A 62 16.79 -14.60 -0.98
N ARG A 63 16.78 -14.61 -2.33
CA ARG A 63 16.08 -13.56 -3.10
C ARG A 63 14.57 -13.71 -2.98
N GLY A 64 14.06 -14.93 -3.06
CA GLY A 64 12.62 -15.20 -2.87
C GLY A 64 12.09 -14.75 -1.51
N ALA A 65 12.86 -14.96 -0.44
CA ALA A 65 12.47 -14.52 0.90
C ALA A 65 12.28 -12.99 0.99
N GLN A 66 13.13 -12.20 0.31
CA GLN A 66 13.00 -10.74 0.32
C GLN A 66 11.69 -10.28 -0.35
N TYR A 67 11.33 -10.85 -1.50
CA TYR A 67 10.08 -10.51 -2.18
C TYR A 67 8.84 -10.91 -1.37
N VAL A 68 8.90 -12.05 -0.67
CA VAL A 68 7.83 -12.49 0.22
C VAL A 68 7.68 -11.53 1.40
N VAL A 69 8.77 -11.15 2.07
CA VAL A 69 8.73 -10.20 3.20
C VAL A 69 8.16 -8.85 2.78
N VAL A 70 8.62 -8.31 1.64
CA VAL A 70 8.13 -7.04 1.11
C VAL A 70 6.64 -7.11 0.75
N GLY A 71 6.22 -8.21 0.11
CA GLY A 71 4.82 -8.43 -0.23
C GLY A 71 3.92 -8.55 1.01
N ILE A 72 4.34 -9.29 2.03
CA ILE A 72 3.62 -9.39 3.31
C ILE A 72 3.51 -8.03 3.98
N ALA A 73 4.60 -7.26 4.04
CA ALA A 73 4.61 -5.93 4.63
C ALA A 73 3.63 -4.98 3.91
N GLY A 74 3.57 -5.04 2.57
CA GLY A 74 2.62 -4.25 1.79
C GLY A 74 1.16 -4.63 2.06
N VAL A 75 0.86 -5.93 2.13
CA VAL A 75 -0.49 -6.42 2.47
C VAL A 75 -0.87 -6.01 3.90
N ALA A 76 0.03 -6.18 4.87
CA ALA A 76 -0.19 -5.78 6.26
C ALA A 76 -0.46 -4.27 6.38
N PHE A 77 0.29 -3.44 5.66
CA PHE A 77 0.07 -2.00 5.64
C PHE A 77 -1.29 -1.62 5.05
N ALA A 78 -1.72 -2.30 3.98
CA ALA A 78 -3.05 -2.11 3.41
C ALA A 78 -4.16 -2.54 4.37
N LEU A 79 -3.97 -3.63 5.13
CA LEU A 79 -4.92 -4.06 6.17
C LEU A 79 -5.04 -3.02 7.29
N VAL A 80 -3.93 -2.41 7.71
CA VAL A 80 -3.97 -1.32 8.70
C VAL A 80 -4.79 -0.14 8.17
N LEU A 81 -4.59 0.26 6.92
CA LEU A 81 -5.39 1.32 6.30
C LEU A 81 -6.88 0.95 6.19
N SER A 82 -7.18 -0.32 5.91
CA SER A 82 -8.55 -0.84 5.92
C SER A 82 -9.18 -0.78 7.31
N TYR A 83 -8.44 -1.20 8.34
CA TYR A 83 -8.88 -1.21 9.74
C TYR A 83 -9.27 0.20 10.22
N TRP A 84 -8.50 1.21 9.82
CA TRP A 84 -8.79 2.61 10.13
C TRP A 84 -9.84 3.25 9.21
N ASN A 85 -10.52 2.45 8.38
CA ASN A 85 -11.49 2.89 7.39
C ASN A 85 -10.94 3.92 6.38
N LEU A 86 -9.62 4.04 6.25
CA LEU A 86 -8.97 4.99 5.34
C LEU A 86 -9.13 4.56 3.89
N LEU A 87 -9.17 3.26 3.61
CA LEU A 87 -9.47 2.75 2.25
C LEU A 87 -10.91 3.01 1.81
N TRP A 88 -11.81 3.24 2.77
CA TRP A 88 -13.25 3.38 2.56
C TRP A 88 -13.77 4.73 3.04
N TYR A 89 -12.88 5.69 3.29
CA TYR A 89 -13.25 7.02 3.75
C TYR A 89 -14.05 7.69 2.62
N GLN A 90 -15.38 7.63 2.74
CA GLN A 90 -16.40 8.10 1.80
C GLN A 90 -16.64 7.24 0.54
N LEU A 91 -16.69 5.91 0.67
CA LEU A 91 -17.55 5.10 -0.22
C LEU A 91 -18.92 4.88 0.43
#